data_AF-A0A7S3J471-F1
#
_entry.id   AF-A0A7S3J471-F1
#
_cell.length_a   1.000
_cell.length_b   1.000
_cell.length_c   1.000
_cell.angle_alpha   90.00
_cell.angle_beta   90.00
_cell.angle_gamma   90.00
#
_symmetry.space_group_name_H-M   'P 1'
#
loop_
_entity.id
_entity.type
_entity.pdbx_description
1 polymer ?
#
loop_
_entity_poly.entity_id
_entity_poly.type
_entity_poly.pdbx_seq_one_letter_code
_entity_poly.pdbx_strand_id
1 'polypeptide(L)'
;CDLASMEESTVKKALDLNRKMPPSQIPKNIAALTQIVEDEEQQDEMTQRIDQPLESIQDTNNGASFLKCEYNRDGDHWRSPYTNEYYPQPHSDDMSEAFYPTGALKELESKANGMIKEYASLYYANPLANAYFFETTDSGFGACYLIKNELTHERGVKHGEWHSIHSFTVDENVTGKQTYTLVSTVFLRLVIEGDTFGSLNIC
;
A
#
# COMPACT_ATOMS: atom_id res chain seq x y z
N CYS A 1 10.00 -26.89 -32.14
CA CYS A 1 9.01 -26.92 -31.04
C CYS A 1 9.49 -25.93 -30.01
N ASP A 2 8.78 -24.82 -29.92
CA ASP A 2 9.17 -23.59 -29.23
C ASP A 2 9.30 -23.78 -27.72
N LEU A 3 10.54 -24.02 -27.28
CA LEU A 3 10.93 -23.93 -25.86
C LEU A 3 10.77 -22.49 -25.32
N ALA A 4 10.63 -21.49 -26.20
CA ALA A 4 10.34 -20.11 -25.84
C ALA A 4 8.87 -19.86 -25.41
N SER A 5 8.00 -20.87 -25.47
CA SER A 5 6.58 -20.75 -25.07
C SER A 5 6.24 -21.35 -23.69
N MET A 6 7.25 -21.83 -22.94
CA MET A 6 7.06 -22.55 -21.67
C MET A 6 7.65 -21.86 -20.42
N GLU A 7 8.27 -20.68 -20.55
CA GLU A 7 8.55 -19.82 -19.39
C GLU A 7 7.37 -18.88 -19.15
N GLU A 8 6.30 -19.45 -18.59
CA GLU A 8 5.40 -18.63 -17.80
C GLU A 8 6.20 -18.07 -16.63
N SER A 9 6.49 -16.76 -16.69
CA SER A 9 7.32 -16.02 -15.72
C SER A 9 7.06 -16.49 -14.29
N THR A 10 8.12 -16.85 -13.57
CA THR A 10 8.06 -17.27 -12.15
C THR A 10 7.23 -16.29 -11.32
N VAL A 11 7.34 -14.98 -11.60
CA VAL A 11 6.53 -13.93 -10.98
C VAL A 11 5.04 -14.19 -11.20
N LYS A 12 4.62 -14.49 -12.43
CA LYS A 12 3.20 -14.79 -12.72
C LYS A 12 2.69 -16.01 -11.95
N LYS A 13 3.52 -17.06 -11.80
CA LYS A 13 3.16 -18.25 -11.00
C LYS A 13 3.09 -17.93 -9.51
N ALA A 14 4.03 -17.12 -9.00
CA ALA A 14 4.03 -16.68 -7.61
C ALA A 14 2.80 -15.82 -7.28
N LEU A 15 2.43 -14.90 -8.17
CA LEU A 15 1.19 -14.12 -8.07
C LEU A 15 -0.05 -15.03 -8.09
N ASP A 16 -0.09 -16.00 -9.00
CA ASP A 16 -1.18 -16.97 -9.10
C ASP A 16 -1.28 -17.90 -7.87
N LEU A 17 -0.16 -18.23 -7.25
CA LEU A 17 -0.11 -18.97 -5.98
C LEU A 17 -0.60 -18.09 -4.82
N ASN A 18 -0.16 -16.84 -4.74
CA ASN A 18 -0.61 -15.89 -3.71
C ASN A 18 -2.13 -15.72 -3.70
N ARG A 19 -2.75 -15.69 -4.88
CA ARG A 19 -4.22 -15.60 -5.03
C ARG A 19 -4.98 -16.83 -4.50
N LYS A 20 -4.31 -17.97 -4.31
CA LYS A 20 -4.90 -19.22 -3.79
C LYS A 20 -4.60 -19.46 -2.32
N MET A 21 -3.57 -18.81 -1.78
CA MET A 21 -3.19 -18.95 -0.38
C MET A 21 -4.16 -18.19 0.54
N PRO A 22 -4.27 -18.57 1.83
CA PRO A 22 -5.15 -17.88 2.76
C PRO A 22 -4.82 -16.36 2.82
N PRO A 23 -5.79 -15.47 2.51
CA PRO A 23 -5.55 -14.02 2.46
C PRO A 23 -5.22 -13.42 3.83
N SER A 24 -5.64 -14.06 4.92
CA SER A 24 -5.26 -13.65 6.27
C SER A 24 -3.78 -13.87 6.59
N GLN A 25 -3.01 -14.51 5.70
CA GLN A 25 -1.60 -14.83 5.88
C GLN A 25 -0.72 -14.15 4.83
N ILE A 26 -1.20 -13.12 4.12
CA ILE A 26 -0.44 -12.43 3.05
C ILE A 26 1.01 -12.10 3.45
N PRO A 27 1.31 -11.49 4.62
CA PRO A 27 2.70 -11.20 4.99
C PRO A 27 3.58 -12.46 5.06
N LYS A 28 3.03 -13.55 5.60
CA LYS A 28 3.73 -14.84 5.69
C LYS A 28 3.87 -15.51 4.32
N ASN A 29 2.84 -15.38 3.49
CA ASN A 29 2.82 -15.91 2.12
C ASN A 29 3.92 -15.26 1.28
N ILE A 30 4.04 -13.92 1.33
CA ILE A 30 5.08 -13.18 0.62
C ILE A 30 6.46 -13.61 1.13
N ALA A 31 6.68 -13.63 2.45
CA ALA A 31 7.95 -14.06 3.03
C ALA A 31 8.37 -15.48 2.59
N ALA A 32 7.40 -16.39 2.44
CA ALA A 32 7.66 -17.73 1.92
C ALA A 32 7.94 -17.73 0.40
N LEU A 33 7.20 -16.94 -0.38
CA LEU A 33 7.42 -16.81 -1.82
C LEU A 33 8.79 -16.22 -2.14
N THR A 34 9.24 -15.21 -1.40
CA THR A 34 10.58 -14.61 -1.55
C THR A 34 11.69 -15.62 -1.28
N GLN A 35 11.47 -16.63 -0.43
CA GLN A 35 12.44 -17.72 -0.22
C GLN A 35 12.46 -18.75 -1.35
N ILE A 36 11.41 -18.80 -2.18
CA ILE A 36 11.25 -19.77 -3.27
C ILE A 36 11.73 -19.18 -4.61
N VAL A 37 11.48 -17.90 -4.84
CA VAL A 37 11.96 -17.20 -6.04
C VAL A 37 13.44 -16.90 -5.85
N GLU A 38 14.32 -17.53 -6.62
CA GLU A 38 15.78 -17.38 -6.44
C GLU A 38 16.34 -16.07 -7.02
N ASP A 39 15.66 -15.51 -8.02
CA ASP A 39 16.08 -14.31 -8.74
C ASP A 39 15.61 -13.04 -8.00
N GLU A 40 16.56 -12.18 -7.59
CA GLU A 40 16.30 -10.97 -6.79
C GLU A 40 15.43 -9.95 -7.54
N GLU A 41 15.62 -9.77 -8.84
CA GLU A 41 14.82 -8.85 -9.66
C GLU A 41 13.35 -9.33 -9.73
N GLN A 42 13.14 -10.64 -9.82
CA GLN A 42 11.81 -11.23 -9.76
C GLN A 42 11.18 -11.16 -8.37
N GLN A 43 11.97 -11.25 -7.30
CA GLN A 43 11.48 -11.03 -5.93
C GLN A 43 10.98 -9.60 -5.75
N ASP A 44 11.74 -8.62 -6.25
CA ASP A 44 11.38 -7.21 -6.19
C ASP A 44 10.13 -6.92 -7.03
N GLU A 45 10.10 -7.39 -8.29
CA GLU A 45 8.94 -7.25 -9.16
C GLU A 45 7.69 -7.87 -8.53
N MET A 46 7.81 -9.09 -7.96
CA MET A 46 6.70 -9.76 -7.30
C MET A 46 6.21 -8.96 -6.08
N THR A 47 7.11 -8.50 -5.23
CA THR A 47 6.78 -7.79 -3.99
C THR A 47 6.09 -6.46 -4.29
N GLN A 48 6.54 -5.73 -5.31
CA GLN A 48 5.91 -4.48 -5.77
C GLN A 48 4.50 -4.70 -6.34
N ARG A 49 4.19 -5.91 -6.82
CA ARG A 49 2.88 -6.26 -7.41
C ARG A 49 1.89 -6.86 -6.42
N ILE A 50 2.31 -7.17 -5.20
CA ILE A 50 1.45 -7.73 -4.16
C ILE A 50 1.22 -6.68 -3.07
N ASP A 51 0.03 -6.10 -3.08
CA ASP A 51 -0.44 -5.28 -1.98
C ASP A 51 -0.52 -6.08 -0.67
N GLN A 52 -0.18 -5.42 0.43
CA GLN A 52 -0.25 -5.98 1.78
C GLN A 52 -1.28 -5.23 2.63
N PRO A 53 -1.89 -5.88 3.64
CA PRO A 53 -2.69 -5.18 4.63
C PRO A 53 -1.93 -3.99 5.24
N LEU A 54 -2.59 -2.85 5.34
CA LEU A 54 -1.96 -1.61 5.77
C LEU A 54 -1.64 -1.62 7.27
N GLU A 55 -0.41 -1.25 7.58
CA GLU A 55 0.05 -0.99 8.94
C GLU A 55 0.27 0.51 9.14
N SER A 56 0.23 0.97 10.39
CA SER A 56 0.47 2.38 10.74
C SER A 56 1.70 2.53 11.62
N ILE A 57 2.40 3.65 11.46
CA ILE A 57 3.50 4.07 12.33
C ILE A 57 3.26 5.51 12.78
N GLN A 58 3.83 5.91 13.92
CA GLN A 58 3.70 7.27 14.44
C GLN A 58 4.88 8.14 13.99
N ASP A 59 4.56 9.30 13.44
CA ASP A 59 5.50 10.41 13.31
C ASP A 59 5.79 10.96 14.71
N THR A 60 6.99 10.69 15.23
CA THR A 60 7.33 11.06 16.62
C THR A 60 7.52 12.56 16.82
N ASN A 61 7.63 13.35 15.74
CA ASN A 61 7.84 14.80 15.85
C ASN A 61 6.52 15.55 16.08
N ASN A 62 5.42 15.07 15.48
CA ASN A 62 4.08 15.69 15.65
C ASN A 62 3.07 14.80 16.39
N GLY A 63 3.38 13.52 16.62
CA GLY A 63 2.54 12.56 17.31
C GLY A 63 1.41 11.94 16.47
N ALA A 64 1.31 12.28 15.17
CA ALA A 64 0.28 11.74 14.29
C ALA A 64 0.69 10.38 13.69
N SER A 65 -0.27 9.46 13.57
CA SER A 65 -0.05 8.21 12.85
C SER A 65 -0.19 8.41 11.35
N PHE A 66 0.53 7.60 10.57
CA PHE A 66 0.41 7.49 9.12
C PHE A 66 0.56 6.05 8.65
N LEU A 67 0.07 5.75 7.45
CA LEU A 67 0.04 4.43 6.86
C LEU A 67 1.34 4.11 6.10
N LYS A 68 1.81 2.88 6.29
CA LYS A 68 2.97 2.30 5.61
C LYS A 68 2.52 1.65 4.30
N CYS A 69 3.23 1.93 3.21
CA CYS A 69 3.12 1.24 1.93
C CYS A 69 4.47 1.30 1.21
N GLU A 70 4.57 0.64 0.06
CA GLU A 70 5.82 0.64 -0.72
C GLU A 70 6.15 2.05 -1.27
N TYR A 71 5.14 2.85 -1.60
CA TYR A 71 5.32 4.19 -2.19
C TYR A 71 5.82 5.27 -1.23
N ASN A 72 5.86 4.98 0.08
CA ASN A 72 6.50 5.84 1.06
C ASN A 72 7.63 5.12 1.81
N ARG A 73 8.09 3.97 1.31
CA ARG A 73 9.15 3.18 1.92
C ARG A 73 10.50 3.50 1.29
N ASP A 74 11.53 3.48 2.11
CA ASP A 74 12.92 3.44 1.69
C ASP A 74 13.70 2.56 2.68
N GLY A 75 14.24 1.43 2.19
CA GLY A 75 14.76 0.37 3.05
C GLY A 75 13.69 -0.08 4.07
N ASP A 76 14.00 0.05 5.36
CA ASP A 76 13.07 -0.25 6.47
C ASP A 76 12.51 1.01 7.15
N HIS A 77 12.43 2.10 6.39
CA HIS A 77 11.93 3.38 6.86
C HIS A 77 10.74 3.86 6.02
N TRP A 78 9.80 4.57 6.63
CA TRP A 78 8.61 5.10 5.95
C TRP A 78 8.47 6.61 6.12
N ARG A 79 8.27 7.32 5.02
CA ARG A 79 8.12 8.78 4.98
C ARG A 79 6.74 9.20 5.49
N SER A 80 6.75 10.08 6.49
CA SER A 80 5.57 10.76 7.00
C SER A 80 5.06 11.78 5.97
N PRO A 81 3.76 11.79 5.65
CA PRO A 81 3.19 12.81 4.78
C PRO A 81 3.12 14.19 5.45
N TYR A 82 3.27 14.25 6.78
CA TYR A 82 3.12 15.47 7.57
C TYR A 82 4.44 16.24 7.70
N THR A 83 5.50 15.58 8.16
CA THR A 83 6.83 16.18 8.36
C THR A 83 7.74 16.01 7.16
N ASN A 84 7.38 15.11 6.25
CA ASN A 84 8.25 14.66 5.16
C ASN A 84 9.52 13.92 5.64
N GLU A 85 9.57 13.48 6.90
CA GLU A 85 10.70 12.71 7.45
C GLU A 85 10.40 11.20 7.47
N TYR A 86 11.46 10.39 7.52
CA TYR A 86 11.36 8.94 7.55
C TYR A 86 11.36 8.37 8.97
N TYR A 87 10.56 7.32 9.19
CA TYR A 87 10.40 6.63 10.48
C TYR A 87 10.46 5.11 10.31
N PRO A 88 11.15 4.35 11.18
CA PRO A 88 12.03 4.82 12.26
C PRO A 88 13.10 5.79 11.78
N GLN A 89 13.65 6.61 12.68
CA GLN A 89 14.66 7.58 12.28
C GLN A 89 15.92 6.82 11.81
N PRO A 90 16.32 6.98 10.55
CA PRO A 90 17.43 6.24 9.96
C PRO A 90 18.78 6.74 10.46
N HIS A 91 19.84 5.93 10.32
CA HIS A 91 21.20 6.45 10.45
C HIS A 91 21.55 7.34 9.24
N SER A 92 22.44 8.31 9.42
CA SER A 92 22.73 9.35 8.41
C SER A 92 23.12 8.80 7.04
N ASP A 93 23.72 7.61 7.02
CA ASP A 93 24.30 7.02 5.81
C ASP A 93 23.26 6.17 5.05
N ASP A 94 22.17 5.77 5.70
CA ASP A 94 21.16 4.84 5.15
C ASP A 94 20.17 5.51 4.18
N MET A 95 20.17 6.85 4.08
CA MET A 95 19.13 7.62 3.36
C MET A 95 19.65 8.57 2.29
N SER A 96 20.89 8.39 1.85
CA SER A 96 21.50 9.28 0.87
C SER A 96 20.76 9.33 -0.47
N GLU A 97 20.06 8.26 -0.83
CA GLU A 97 19.28 8.12 -2.06
C GLU A 97 17.75 8.20 -1.82
N ALA A 98 17.34 8.56 -0.61
CA ALA A 98 15.93 8.49 -0.26
C ALA A 98 15.07 9.49 -1.00
N PHE A 99 13.89 9.05 -1.43
CA PHE A 99 12.99 9.87 -2.21
C PHE A 99 12.20 10.87 -1.36
N TYR A 100 12.28 12.16 -1.72
CA TYR A 100 11.42 13.20 -1.17
C TYR A 100 10.74 13.96 -2.31
N PRO A 101 9.39 14.07 -2.32
CA PRO A 101 8.73 14.90 -3.30
C PRO A 101 9.12 16.36 -3.10
N THR A 102 9.32 17.09 -4.19
CA THR A 102 9.71 18.50 -4.19
C THR A 102 8.80 19.34 -5.09
N GLY A 103 8.88 20.67 -4.99
CA GLY A 103 8.15 21.61 -5.84
C GLY A 103 6.65 21.32 -5.92
N ALA A 104 6.11 21.32 -7.13
CA ALA A 104 4.69 21.10 -7.40
C ALA A 104 4.18 19.73 -6.91
N LEU A 105 5.03 18.70 -6.95
CA LEU A 105 4.65 17.36 -6.50
C LEU A 105 4.38 17.33 -4.98
N LYS A 106 5.22 18.03 -4.21
CA LYS A 106 5.01 18.18 -2.75
C LYS A 106 3.74 18.97 -2.43
N GLU A 107 3.47 20.04 -3.17
CA GLU A 107 2.25 20.84 -3.01
C GLU A 107 0.98 20.01 -3.30
N LEU A 108 1.02 19.19 -4.35
CA LEU A 108 -0.05 18.24 -4.67
C LEU A 108 -0.24 17.21 -3.55
N GLU A 109 0.84 16.63 -3.03
CA GLU A 109 0.79 15.68 -1.91
C GLU A 109 0.14 16.31 -0.67
N SER A 110 0.54 17.52 -0.28
CA SER A 110 -0.03 18.23 0.88
C SER A 110 -1.52 18.51 0.68
N LYS A 111 -1.92 18.96 -0.51
CA LYS A 111 -3.33 19.23 -0.83
C LYS A 111 -4.17 17.94 -0.83
N ALA A 112 -3.65 16.87 -1.42
CA ALA A 112 -4.31 15.57 -1.49
C ALA A 112 -4.50 14.95 -0.10
N ASN A 113 -3.51 15.08 0.80
CA ASN A 113 -3.65 14.61 2.19
C ASN A 113 -4.80 15.30 2.93
N GLY A 114 -5.00 16.61 2.70
CA GLY A 114 -6.17 17.32 3.22
C GLY A 114 -7.49 16.74 2.70
N MET A 115 -7.57 16.56 1.37
CA MET A 115 -8.79 16.06 0.70
C MET A 115 -9.13 14.61 1.07
N ILE A 116 -8.14 13.71 1.09
CA ILE A 116 -8.40 12.30 1.41
C ILE A 116 -8.81 12.12 2.86
N LYS A 117 -8.30 12.95 3.77
CA LYS A 117 -8.73 12.97 5.17
C LYS A 117 -10.18 13.39 5.30
N GLU A 118 -10.60 14.44 4.59
CA GLU A 118 -11.99 14.88 4.55
C GLU A 118 -12.90 13.81 3.94
N TYR A 119 -12.52 13.26 2.77
CA TYR A 119 -13.23 12.15 2.13
C TYR A 119 -13.40 10.99 3.11
N ALA A 120 -12.31 10.55 3.74
CA ALA A 120 -12.36 9.43 4.66
C ALA A 120 -13.30 9.73 5.85
N SER A 121 -13.22 10.92 6.44
CA SER A 121 -14.09 11.30 7.57
C SER A 121 -15.59 11.32 7.22
N LEU A 122 -15.95 11.48 5.94
CA LEU A 122 -17.34 11.46 5.48
C LEU A 122 -17.87 10.03 5.30
N TYR A 123 -17.01 9.07 4.97
CA TYR A 123 -17.41 7.69 4.61
C TYR A 123 -17.10 6.65 5.68
N TYR A 124 -16.16 6.94 6.59
CA TYR A 124 -15.66 6.01 7.59
C TYR A 124 -15.74 6.61 9.00
N ALA A 125 -15.86 5.76 10.02
CA ALA A 125 -16.11 6.22 11.39
C ALA A 125 -14.87 6.82 12.06
N ASN A 126 -13.72 6.13 11.96
CA ASN A 126 -12.45 6.60 12.53
C ASN A 126 -11.29 6.21 11.60
N PRO A 127 -11.24 6.78 10.39
CA PRO A 127 -10.25 6.39 9.42
C PRO A 127 -8.89 7.03 9.71
N LEU A 128 -7.84 6.28 9.43
CA LEU A 128 -6.54 6.83 9.09
C LEU A 128 -6.42 6.86 7.57
N ALA A 129 -6.03 8.00 7.00
CA ALA A 129 -5.91 8.15 5.56
C ALA A 129 -4.72 9.03 5.19
N ASN A 130 -3.96 8.61 4.18
CA ASN A 130 -2.77 9.31 3.71
C ASN A 130 -2.68 9.23 2.19
N ALA A 131 -2.03 10.22 1.59
CA ALA A 131 -1.67 10.22 0.18
C ALA A 131 -0.16 10.39 0.02
N TYR A 132 0.45 9.64 -0.89
CA TYR A 132 1.86 9.76 -1.22
C TYR A 132 2.02 9.97 -2.71
N PHE A 133 2.88 10.91 -3.09
CA PHE A 133 3.16 11.21 -4.49
C PHE A 133 4.61 10.87 -4.79
N PHE A 134 4.86 10.35 -5.99
CA PHE A 134 6.17 9.92 -6.44
C PHE A 134 6.36 10.24 -7.93
N GLU A 135 7.61 10.35 -8.34
CA GLU A 135 7.96 10.55 -9.74
C GLU A 135 7.85 9.22 -10.49
N THR A 136 7.42 9.29 -11.75
CA THR A 136 7.45 8.15 -12.67
C THR A 136 8.63 8.30 -13.61
N THR A 137 9.14 7.20 -14.17
CA THR A 137 10.22 7.23 -15.17
C THR A 137 9.80 7.85 -16.51
N ASP A 138 8.50 7.97 -16.75
CA ASP A 138 7.88 8.58 -17.93
C ASP A 138 7.38 10.01 -17.64
N SER A 139 6.72 10.66 -18.60
CA SER A 139 6.10 11.97 -18.37
C SER A 139 4.97 11.89 -17.34
N GLY A 140 5.05 12.70 -16.29
CA GLY A 140 3.99 12.88 -15.31
C GLY A 140 4.40 12.41 -13.92
N PHE A 141 3.47 11.81 -13.18
CA PHE A 141 3.70 11.40 -11.79
C PHE A 141 2.78 10.26 -11.36
N GLY A 142 3.11 9.64 -10.24
CA GLY A 142 2.27 8.65 -9.57
C GLY A 142 1.80 9.14 -8.21
N ALA A 143 0.70 8.57 -7.75
CA ALA A 143 0.27 8.74 -6.38
C ALA A 143 -0.42 7.49 -5.83
N CYS A 144 -0.35 7.31 -4.53
CA CYS A 144 -1.03 6.23 -3.81
C CYS A 144 -1.85 6.79 -2.66
N TYR A 145 -3.15 6.49 -2.66
CA TYR A 145 -4.10 6.95 -1.66
C TYR A 145 -4.50 5.76 -0.81
N LEU A 146 -4.35 5.93 0.50
CA LEU A 146 -4.52 4.87 1.48
C LEU A 146 -5.63 5.23 2.46
N ILE A 147 -6.48 4.26 2.79
CA ILE A 147 -7.48 4.39 3.86
C ILE A 147 -7.43 3.12 4.69
N LYS A 148 -7.31 3.27 6.00
CA LYS A 148 -7.44 2.20 6.99
C LYS A 148 -8.55 2.57 7.96
N ASN A 149 -9.50 1.67 8.16
CA ASN A 149 -10.54 1.82 9.18
C ASN A 149 -10.71 0.50 9.92
N GLU A 150 -10.75 0.56 11.24
CA GLU A 150 -10.95 -0.59 12.12
C GLU A 150 -12.26 -0.44 12.88
N LEU A 151 -12.90 -1.57 13.18
CA LEU A 151 -14.11 -1.68 13.97
C LEU A 151 -13.91 -2.78 15.00
N THR A 152 -14.18 -2.49 16.27
CA THR A 152 -13.99 -3.47 17.35
C THR A 152 -15.24 -3.51 18.21
N HIS A 153 -15.80 -4.71 18.38
CA HIS A 153 -17.02 -4.95 19.15
C HIS A 153 -18.23 -4.08 18.76
N GLU A 154 -18.43 -3.88 17.46
CA GLU A 154 -19.54 -3.10 16.93
C GLU A 154 -20.52 -3.95 16.11
N ARG A 155 -21.83 -3.74 16.31
CA ARG A 155 -22.90 -4.31 15.46
C ARG A 155 -22.82 -5.84 15.26
N GLY A 156 -22.35 -6.57 16.27
CA GLY A 156 -22.19 -8.03 16.21
C GLY A 156 -20.89 -8.50 15.54
N VAL A 157 -20.04 -7.58 15.10
CA VAL A 157 -18.69 -7.85 14.62
C VAL A 157 -17.72 -7.75 15.80
N LYS A 158 -16.99 -8.84 16.07
CA LYS A 158 -15.92 -8.85 17.09
C LYS A 158 -14.76 -7.97 16.64
N HIS A 159 -14.33 -8.15 15.40
CA HIS A 159 -13.24 -7.39 14.80
C HIS A 159 -13.47 -7.19 13.30
N GLY A 160 -13.35 -5.97 12.82
CA GLY A 160 -13.50 -5.61 11.41
C GLY A 160 -12.37 -4.71 10.97
N GLU A 161 -11.79 -4.99 9.80
CA GLU A 161 -10.72 -4.20 9.21
C GLU A 161 -11.06 -3.90 7.75
N TRP A 162 -10.86 -2.65 7.36
CA TRP A 162 -11.01 -2.17 5.99
C TRP A 162 -9.75 -1.44 5.58
N HIS A 163 -9.05 -1.94 4.57
CA HIS A 163 -7.87 -1.30 4.00
C HIS A 163 -8.12 -1.02 2.51
N SER A 164 -7.96 0.22 2.07
CA SER A 164 -8.01 0.61 0.67
C SER A 164 -6.65 1.13 0.22
N ILE A 165 -6.19 0.64 -0.92
CA ILE A 165 -4.96 1.07 -1.59
C ILE A 165 -5.36 1.45 -3.02
N HIS A 166 -5.21 2.73 -3.35
CA HIS A 166 -5.54 3.27 -4.65
C HIS A 166 -4.28 3.88 -5.25
N SER A 167 -3.56 3.11 -6.07
CA SER A 167 -2.40 3.59 -6.80
C SER A 167 -2.82 4.06 -8.18
N PHE A 168 -2.38 5.24 -8.58
CA PHE A 168 -2.62 5.74 -9.92
C PHE A 168 -1.40 6.43 -10.51
N THR A 169 -1.29 6.35 -11.83
CA THR A 169 -0.32 7.11 -12.62
C THR A 169 -1.04 8.15 -13.47
N VAL A 170 -0.39 9.28 -13.65
CA VAL A 170 -0.84 10.40 -14.47
C VAL A 170 0.15 10.57 -15.60
N ASP A 171 -0.30 10.35 -16.82
CA ASP A 171 0.47 10.57 -18.04
C ASP A 171 0.15 11.96 -18.60
N GLU A 172 1.19 12.78 -18.76
CA GLU A 172 1.15 14.15 -19.27
C GLU A 172 1.79 14.33 -20.66
N ASN A 173 2.05 13.24 -21.40
CA ASN A 173 2.69 13.24 -22.72
C ASN A 173 1.95 14.10 -23.76
N VAL A 174 0.64 14.31 -23.60
CA VAL A 174 -0.21 15.06 -24.53
C VAL A 174 -0.55 16.43 -23.96
N THR A 175 -0.05 17.49 -24.58
CA THR A 175 -0.35 18.86 -24.15
C THR A 175 -1.86 19.11 -24.07
N GLY A 176 -2.34 19.52 -22.90
CA GLY A 176 -3.76 19.82 -22.66
C GLY A 176 -4.65 18.60 -22.37
N LYS A 177 -4.08 17.39 -22.27
CA LYS A 177 -4.82 16.17 -21.87
C LYS A 177 -3.97 15.30 -20.94
N GLN A 178 -4.53 14.97 -19.79
CA GLN A 178 -3.95 14.03 -18.85
C GLN A 178 -4.68 12.69 -18.90
N THR A 179 -3.94 11.58 -18.85
CA THR A 179 -4.51 10.23 -18.74
C THR A 179 -4.23 9.68 -17.35
N TYR A 180 -5.27 9.25 -16.64
CA TYR A 180 -5.18 8.68 -15.31
C TYR A 180 -5.42 7.17 -15.40
N THR A 181 -4.48 6.37 -14.90
CA THR A 181 -4.63 4.92 -14.76
C THR A 181 -4.71 4.59 -13.29
N LEU A 182 -5.85 4.07 -12.83
CA LEU A 182 -6.09 3.73 -11.43
C LEU A 182 -6.14 2.21 -11.24
N VAL A 183 -5.38 1.72 -10.27
CA VAL A 183 -5.45 0.37 -9.73
C VAL A 183 -5.93 0.48 -8.28
N SER A 184 -6.90 -0.35 -7.91
CA SER A 184 -7.51 -0.30 -6.57
C SER A 184 -7.60 -1.67 -5.96
N THR A 185 -7.08 -1.78 -4.75
CA THR A 185 -7.13 -2.98 -3.92
C THR A 185 -7.85 -2.65 -2.63
N VAL A 186 -8.76 -3.54 -2.22
CA VAL A 186 -9.47 -3.45 -0.94
C VAL A 186 -9.29 -4.75 -0.19
N PHE A 187 -8.74 -4.66 1.02
CA PHE A 187 -8.78 -5.73 2.00
C PHE A 187 -9.95 -5.51 2.95
N LEU A 188 -10.78 -6.54 3.09
CA LEU A 188 -11.87 -6.56 4.05
C LEU A 188 -11.67 -7.78 4.94
N ARG A 189 -11.59 -7.56 6.25
CA ARG A 189 -11.61 -8.65 7.22
C ARG A 189 -12.74 -8.46 8.21
N LEU A 190 -13.49 -9.52 8.48
CA LEU A 190 -14.58 -9.54 9.45
C LEU A 190 -14.51 -10.82 10.28
N VAL A 191 -14.45 -10.64 11.59
CA VAL A 191 -14.54 -11.70 12.60
C VAL A 191 -15.85 -11.54 13.34
N ILE A 192 -16.71 -12.55 13.24
CA ILE A 192 -18.04 -12.59 13.86
C ILE A 192 -18.09 -13.82 14.76
N GLU A 193 -18.61 -13.64 15.98
CA GLU A 193 -18.82 -14.75 16.91
C GLU A 193 -20.30 -14.87 17.24
N GLY A 194 -20.82 -16.08 17.22
CA GLY A 194 -22.20 -16.36 17.59
C GLY A 194 -22.36 -17.76 18.16
N ASP A 195 -23.23 -17.89 19.14
CA ASP A 195 -23.42 -19.13 19.90
C ASP A 195 -23.79 -20.33 19.01
N THR A 196 -24.47 -20.09 17.89
CA THR A 196 -24.94 -21.14 16.97
C THR A 196 -23.94 -21.53 15.87
N PHE A 197 -22.99 -20.66 15.52
CA PHE A 197 -22.07 -20.87 14.40
C PHE A 197 -20.59 -20.77 14.80
N GLY A 198 -20.29 -20.55 16.08
CA GLY A 198 -18.92 -20.39 16.57
C GLY A 198 -18.27 -19.12 16.06
N SER A 199 -17.00 -19.22 15.66
CA SER A 199 -16.23 -18.10 15.11
C SER A 199 -16.19 -18.18 13.58
N LEU A 200 -16.65 -17.12 12.93
CA LEU A 200 -16.62 -16.94 11.48
C LEU A 200 -15.59 -15.85 11.14
N ASN A 201 -14.64 -16.18 10.27
CA ASN A 201 -13.61 -15.25 9.79
C ASN A 201 -13.74 -15.13 8.26
N ILE A 202 -14.04 -13.94 7.78
CA ILE A 202 -14.20 -13.59 6.36
C ILE A 202 -13.06 -12.63 6.02
N CYS A 203 -12.28 -12.98 4.99
CA CYS A 203 -11.13 -12.23 4.50
C CYS A 203 -11.14 -12.24 2.97
#